data_AF-A0A2L0CWV5-F1
#
_entry.id   AF-A0A2L0CWV5-F1
#
_cell.length_a   1.000
_cell.length_b   1.000
_cell.length_c   1.000
_cell.angle_alpha   90.00
_cell.angle_beta   90.00
_cell.angle_gamma   90.00
#
_symmetry.space_group_name_H-M   'P 1'
#
loop_
_entity.id
_entity.type
_entity.pdbx_description
1 polymer ?
#
loop_
_entity_poly.entity_id
_entity_poly.type
_entity_poly.pdbx_seq_one_letter_code
_entity_poly.pdbx_strand_id
1 'polypeptide(L)'
;HPERPIVFLSACYFFVSIGYLIRVGVGHEEVACEGSMIRYSSTSASLCSLVFLLIYFFGMASSIWWVILSFTWFLAAGLKWGNEAIASYAQYFHVAAWLIPTLQTVAVLISGAVDGDPVSGICYVGNMNMENLRTFVLAPLCIYLVVGTTFLIAGFISLFRIRNVIKKQGGAGAGSKADKLEKLMIRIGIFSVLYTVPASIVIACHLYENAFHAEWMRSAACTCSDSRMISAKSRPIYSVLMLKYFMALAVGITSGVWIWTGK
;
A
#
# COMPACT_ATOMS: atom_id res chain seq x y z
N HIS A 1 18.11 -2.24 13.76
CA HIS A 1 17.78 -0.83 13.43
C HIS A 1 16.33 -0.75 12.99
N PRO A 2 15.40 -0.40 13.89
CA PRO A 2 13.95 -0.35 13.63
C PRO A 2 13.57 0.68 12.56
N GLU A 3 14.45 1.61 12.19
CA GLU A 3 14.27 2.58 11.13
C GLU A 3 14.53 2.06 9.70
N ARG A 4 15.23 0.92 9.55
CA ARG A 4 15.61 0.38 8.23
C ARG A 4 14.42 0.07 7.30
N PRO A 5 13.28 -0.48 7.77
CA PRO A 5 12.11 -0.69 6.93
C PRO A 5 11.60 0.58 6.24
N ILE A 6 11.79 1.77 6.85
CA ILE A 6 11.35 3.05 6.28
C ILE A 6 12.14 3.37 4.99
N VAL A 7 13.43 3.01 4.93
CA VAL A 7 14.25 3.20 3.73
C VAL A 7 13.73 2.36 2.57
N PHE A 8 13.42 1.09 2.81
CA PHE A 8 12.88 0.19 1.79
C PHE A 8 11.47 0.59 1.37
N LEU A 9 10.65 1.08 2.30
CA LEU A 9 9.33 1.63 2.01
C LEU A 9 9.45 2.86 1.08
N SER A 10 10.35 3.80 1.37
CA SER A 10 10.64 4.93 0.48
C SER A 10 11.11 4.47 -0.91
N ALA A 11 12.00 3.47 -0.97
CA ALA A 11 12.45 2.90 -2.24
C ALA A 11 11.28 2.28 -3.04
N CYS A 12 10.36 1.58 -2.38
CA CYS A 12 9.17 1.05 -3.03
C CYS A 12 8.31 2.17 -3.64
N TYR A 13 8.03 3.23 -2.88
CA TYR A 13 7.23 4.36 -3.40
C TYR A 13 7.93 5.14 -4.51
N PHE A 14 9.27 5.17 -4.53
CA PHE A 14 10.02 5.72 -5.65
C PHE A 14 9.73 4.94 -6.94
N PHE A 15 9.80 3.59 -6.91
CA PHE A 15 9.48 2.78 -8.09
C PHE A 15 8.01 2.82 -8.48
N VAL A 16 7.09 2.87 -7.51
CA VAL A 16 5.66 3.10 -7.78
C VAL A 16 5.47 4.43 -8.51
N SER A 17 6.15 5.49 -8.07
CA SER A 17 6.10 6.80 -8.72
C SER A 17 6.64 6.75 -10.15
N ILE A 18 7.74 6.03 -10.40
CA ILE A 18 8.24 5.79 -11.77
C ILE A 18 7.17 5.12 -12.63
N GLY A 19 6.47 4.11 -12.10
CA GLY A 19 5.38 3.44 -12.80
C GLY A 19 4.29 4.39 -13.29
N TYR A 20 3.85 5.32 -12.44
CA TYR A 20 2.89 6.37 -12.83
C TYR A 20 3.48 7.38 -13.83
N LEU A 21 4.77 7.73 -13.71
CA LEU A 21 5.43 8.70 -14.59
C LEU A 21 5.69 8.15 -16.00
N ILE A 22 5.84 6.83 -16.18
CA ILE A 22 6.01 6.23 -17.52
C ILE A 22 4.85 6.59 -18.44
N ARG A 23 3.61 6.53 -17.93
CA ARG A 23 2.42 6.98 -18.68
C ARG A 23 2.54 8.43 -19.12
N VAL A 24 3.07 9.31 -18.27
CA VAL A 24 3.20 10.75 -18.57
C VAL A 24 4.21 10.99 -19.69
N GLY A 25 5.31 10.21 -19.71
CA GLY A 25 6.36 10.35 -20.72
C GLY A 25 6.02 9.72 -22.07
N VAL A 26 5.41 8.53 -22.07
CA VAL A 26 5.17 7.75 -23.30
C VAL A 26 3.76 7.95 -23.86
N GLY A 27 2.79 8.30 -23.00
CA GLY A 27 1.38 8.41 -23.35
C GLY A 27 0.56 7.22 -22.85
N HIS A 28 -0.73 7.46 -22.61
CA HIS A 28 -1.64 6.44 -22.12
C HIS A 28 -2.00 5.39 -23.18
N GLU A 29 -1.98 5.75 -24.47
CA GLU A 29 -2.30 4.85 -25.58
C GLU A 29 -1.31 3.69 -25.66
N GLU A 30 -0.01 3.99 -25.60
CA GLU A 30 1.05 2.98 -25.66
C GLU A 30 1.04 2.03 -24.45
N VAL A 31 0.74 2.57 -23.27
CA VAL A 31 0.74 1.80 -22.01
C VAL A 31 -0.51 0.95 -21.88
N ALA A 32 -1.69 1.57 -21.91
CA ALA A 32 -2.95 0.95 -21.49
C ALA A 32 -3.90 0.57 -22.63
N CYS A 33 -3.61 0.96 -23.88
CA CYS A 33 -4.47 0.65 -25.03
C CYS A 33 -3.82 -0.37 -26.00
N GLU A 34 -4.67 -1.04 -26.75
CA GLU A 34 -4.35 -1.85 -27.91
C GLU A 34 -5.22 -1.34 -29.09
N GLY A 35 -4.66 -0.42 -29.87
CA GLY A 35 -5.43 0.34 -30.86
C GLY A 35 -6.49 1.20 -30.18
N SER A 36 -7.76 1.06 -30.60
CA SER A 36 -8.90 1.79 -30.03
C SER A 36 -9.52 1.13 -28.79
N MET A 37 -8.98 0.00 -28.35
CA MET A 37 -9.50 -0.77 -27.20
C MET A 37 -8.53 -0.69 -26.01
N ILE A 38 -9.06 -0.88 -24.81
CA ILE A 38 -8.23 -1.05 -23.60
C ILE A 38 -7.50 -2.39 -23.73
N ARG A 39 -6.25 -2.43 -23.29
CA ARG A 39 -5.46 -3.67 -23.26
C ARG A 39 -6.03 -4.63 -22.21
N TYR A 40 -6.39 -5.84 -22.65
CA TYR A 40 -6.82 -6.94 -21.80
C TYR A 40 -5.76 -8.04 -21.78
N SER A 41 -5.58 -8.68 -20.63
CA SER A 41 -4.78 -9.91 -20.50
C SER A 41 -3.38 -9.82 -21.11
N SER A 42 -2.56 -8.87 -20.63
CA SER A 42 -1.19 -8.74 -21.08
C SER A 42 -0.31 -9.87 -20.52
N THR A 43 -0.08 -10.92 -21.32
CA THR A 43 0.83 -12.03 -20.98
C THR A 43 2.24 -11.85 -21.55
N SER A 44 2.44 -10.90 -22.47
CA SER A 44 3.73 -10.62 -23.12
C SER A 44 4.55 -9.55 -22.40
N ALA A 45 5.87 -9.56 -22.62
CA ALA A 45 6.76 -8.49 -22.19
C ALA A 45 6.43 -7.20 -22.95
N SER A 46 5.71 -6.29 -22.29
CA SER A 46 5.23 -5.03 -22.85
C SER A 46 5.42 -3.88 -21.85
N LEU A 47 5.26 -2.64 -22.32
CA LEU A 47 5.26 -1.47 -21.44
C LEU A 47 4.16 -1.55 -20.37
N CYS A 48 3.02 -2.14 -20.72
CA CYS A 48 1.93 -2.45 -19.79
C CYS A 48 2.41 -3.33 -18.63
N SER A 49 3.07 -4.44 -18.96
CA SER A 49 3.64 -5.38 -17.96
C SER A 49 4.71 -4.71 -17.09
N LEU A 50 5.55 -3.83 -17.66
CA LEU A 50 6.54 -3.06 -16.89
C LEU A 50 5.88 -2.11 -15.90
N VAL A 51 4.87 -1.35 -16.34
CA VAL A 51 4.11 -0.43 -15.47
C VAL A 51 3.39 -1.20 -14.37
N PHE A 52 2.75 -2.32 -14.71
CA PHE A 52 2.14 -3.23 -13.74
C PHE A 52 3.17 -3.70 -12.70
N LEU A 53 4.35 -4.18 -13.14
CA LEU A 53 5.41 -4.62 -12.22
C LEU A 53 5.84 -3.49 -11.29
N LEU A 54 6.10 -2.29 -11.82
CA LEU A 54 6.53 -1.15 -11.01
C LEU A 54 5.49 -0.73 -9.96
N ILE A 55 4.20 -0.76 -10.29
CA ILE A 55 3.14 -0.31 -9.39
C ILE A 55 2.72 -1.43 -8.43
N TYR A 56 2.45 -2.64 -8.94
CA TYR A 56 1.91 -3.74 -8.15
C TYR A 56 2.96 -4.38 -7.24
N PHE A 57 4.12 -4.79 -7.77
CA PHE A 57 5.14 -5.47 -6.98
C PHE A 57 5.65 -4.57 -5.85
N PHE A 58 6.05 -3.34 -6.18
CA PHE A 58 6.55 -2.40 -5.17
C PHE A 58 5.44 -1.88 -4.26
N GLY A 59 4.19 -1.75 -4.75
CA GLY A 59 3.03 -1.48 -3.90
C GLY A 59 2.84 -2.54 -2.83
N MET A 60 2.80 -3.82 -3.22
CA MET A 60 2.67 -4.94 -2.27
C MET A 60 3.88 -5.05 -1.34
N ALA A 61 5.10 -4.89 -1.87
CA ALA A 61 6.31 -4.88 -1.04
C ALA A 61 6.28 -3.74 0.00
N SER A 62 5.78 -2.56 -0.36
CA SER A 62 5.65 -1.44 0.58
C SER A 62 4.72 -1.78 1.76
N SER A 63 3.61 -2.46 1.50
CA SER A 63 2.67 -2.90 2.54
C SER A 63 3.29 -3.92 3.48
N ILE A 64 4.09 -4.85 2.96
CA ILE A 64 4.81 -5.82 3.81
C ILE A 64 5.91 -5.13 4.62
N TRP A 65 6.63 -4.18 4.03
CA TRP A 65 7.60 -3.37 4.77
C TRP A 65 6.94 -2.58 5.91
N TRP A 66 5.71 -2.10 5.72
CA TRP A 66 4.94 -1.48 6.80
C TRP A 66 4.51 -2.50 7.88
N VAL A 67 4.12 -3.72 7.52
CA VAL A 67 3.84 -4.79 8.50
C VAL A 67 5.11 -5.11 9.32
N ILE A 68 6.27 -5.23 8.66
CA ILE A 68 7.56 -5.46 9.31
C ILE A 68 7.93 -4.28 10.22
N LEU A 69 7.69 -3.04 9.79
CA LEU A 69 7.89 -1.86 10.61
C LEU A 69 7.02 -1.91 11.88
N SER A 70 5.75 -2.25 11.73
CA SER A 70 4.81 -2.38 12.84
C SER A 70 5.21 -3.51 13.80
N PHE A 71 5.64 -4.65 13.27
CA PHE A 71 6.12 -5.79 14.04
C PHE A 71 7.41 -5.46 14.81
N THR A 72 8.42 -4.92 14.14
CA THR A 72 9.69 -4.55 14.78
C THR A 72 9.53 -3.43 15.80
N TRP A 73 8.60 -2.51 15.56
CA TRP A 73 8.19 -1.52 16.54
C TRP A 73 7.54 -2.16 17.78
N PHE A 74 6.63 -3.12 17.60
CA PHE A 74 6.07 -3.90 18.72
C PHE A 74 7.15 -4.67 19.50
N LEU A 75 8.10 -5.33 18.82
CA LEU A 75 9.21 -6.02 19.49
C LEU A 75 10.06 -5.07 20.34
N ALA A 76 10.37 -3.89 19.80
CA ALA A 76 11.11 -2.87 20.54
C ALA A 76 10.29 -2.31 21.72
N ALA A 77 9.02 -1.99 21.49
CA ALA A 77 8.12 -1.31 22.43
C ALA A 77 7.58 -2.22 23.55
N GLY A 78 7.10 -3.41 23.18
CA GLY A 78 6.49 -4.34 24.10
C GLY A 78 7.46 -5.34 24.70
N LEU A 79 8.35 -5.90 23.87
CA LEU A 79 9.29 -6.94 24.32
C LEU A 79 10.67 -6.37 24.69
N LYS A 80 10.87 -5.06 24.55
CA LYS A 80 12.14 -4.37 24.88
C LYS A 80 13.34 -4.95 24.12
N TRP A 81 13.13 -5.48 22.92
CA TRP A 81 14.22 -6.02 22.11
C TRP A 81 15.21 -4.93 21.74
N GLY A 82 16.51 -5.23 21.91
CA GLY A 82 17.60 -4.35 21.50
C GLY A 82 17.76 -4.31 19.97
N ASN A 83 18.45 -3.27 19.48
CA ASN A 83 18.71 -3.10 18.05
C ASN A 83 19.47 -4.27 17.41
N GLU A 84 20.37 -4.90 18.17
CA GLU A 84 21.15 -6.07 17.75
C GLU A 84 20.28 -7.31 17.61
N ALA A 85 19.36 -7.53 18.56
CA ALA A 85 18.40 -8.63 18.52
C ALA A 85 17.47 -8.51 17.31
N ILE A 86 17.02 -7.30 16.96
CA ILE A 86 16.21 -7.12 15.74
C ILE A 86 17.07 -7.30 14.47
N ALA A 87 18.33 -6.85 14.51
CA ALA A 87 19.24 -6.95 13.36
C ALA A 87 19.61 -8.39 13.00
N SER A 88 19.69 -9.30 13.98
CA SER A 88 19.99 -10.72 13.71
C SER A 88 18.88 -11.42 12.89
N TYR A 89 17.64 -10.92 12.94
CA TYR A 89 16.52 -11.45 12.13
C TYR A 89 16.30 -10.71 10.82
N ALA A 90 17.14 -9.73 10.45
CA ALA A 90 16.94 -8.90 9.27
C ALA A 90 16.82 -9.72 7.97
N GLN A 91 17.56 -10.82 7.84
CA GLN A 91 17.49 -11.70 6.67
C GLN A 91 16.08 -12.27 6.46
N TYR A 92 15.40 -12.71 7.53
CA TYR A 92 14.03 -13.22 7.45
C TYR A 92 13.04 -12.14 7.02
N PHE A 93 13.21 -10.91 7.52
CA PHE A 93 12.37 -9.78 7.11
C PHE A 93 12.54 -9.46 5.62
N HIS A 94 13.76 -9.47 5.11
CA HIS A 94 14.02 -9.27 3.68
C HIS A 94 13.43 -10.38 2.82
N VAL A 95 13.60 -11.64 3.21
CA VAL A 95 13.02 -12.78 2.48
C VAL A 95 11.49 -12.63 2.42
N ALA A 96 10.82 -12.36 3.54
CA ALA A 96 9.37 -12.17 3.56
C ALA A 96 8.93 -10.97 2.68
N ALA A 97 9.61 -9.83 2.82
CA ALA A 97 9.27 -8.59 2.11
C ALA A 97 9.39 -8.69 0.60
N TRP A 98 10.29 -9.52 0.07
CA TRP A 98 10.51 -9.64 -1.37
C TRP A 98 9.89 -10.89 -1.96
N LEU A 99 9.88 -12.01 -1.24
CA LEU A 99 9.34 -13.26 -1.76
C LEU A 99 7.81 -13.22 -1.87
N ILE A 100 7.11 -12.70 -0.86
CA ILE A 100 5.64 -12.67 -0.87
C ILE A 100 5.11 -11.85 -2.06
N PRO A 101 5.56 -10.60 -2.32
CA PRO A 101 5.12 -9.83 -3.49
C PRO A 101 5.56 -10.46 -4.81
N THR A 102 6.70 -11.17 -4.83
CA THR A 102 7.13 -11.92 -6.02
C THR A 102 6.12 -13.02 -6.35
N LEU A 103 5.74 -13.84 -5.37
CA LEU A 103 4.75 -14.91 -5.56
C LEU A 103 3.39 -14.35 -5.97
N GLN A 104 2.94 -13.25 -5.35
CA GLN A 104 1.71 -12.57 -5.74
C GLN A 104 1.77 -12.07 -7.19
N THR A 105 2.86 -11.42 -7.58
CA THR A 105 3.07 -10.89 -8.94
C THR A 105 3.06 -12.03 -9.96
N VAL A 106 3.78 -13.12 -9.68
CA VAL A 106 3.81 -14.31 -10.55
C VAL A 106 2.41 -14.90 -10.71
N ALA A 107 1.63 -15.00 -9.63
CA ALA A 107 0.25 -15.50 -9.70
C ALA A 107 -0.65 -14.62 -10.58
N VAL A 108 -0.50 -13.29 -10.51
CA VAL A 108 -1.22 -12.34 -11.38
C VAL A 108 -0.83 -12.50 -12.85
N LEU A 109 0.46 -12.67 -13.14
CA LEU A 109 0.95 -12.83 -14.51
C LEU A 109 0.49 -14.16 -15.13
N ILE A 110 0.55 -15.27 -14.38
CA ILE A 110 0.09 -16.59 -14.83
C ILE A 110 -1.41 -16.59 -15.10
N SER A 111 -2.19 -15.85 -14.31
CA SER A 111 -3.65 -15.75 -14.49
C SER A 111 -4.06 -14.82 -15.64
N GLY A 112 -3.11 -14.14 -16.32
CA GLY A 112 -3.43 -13.17 -17.37
C GLY A 112 -4.31 -12.03 -16.86
N ALA A 113 -4.21 -11.71 -15.56
CA ALA A 113 -5.13 -10.81 -14.89
C ALA A 113 -4.76 -9.32 -15.00
N VAL A 114 -3.72 -8.99 -15.77
CA VAL A 114 -3.24 -7.62 -15.97
C VAL A 114 -4.02 -6.97 -17.11
N ASP A 115 -4.62 -5.82 -16.80
CA ASP A 115 -5.48 -5.05 -17.69
C ASP A 115 -5.22 -3.54 -17.58
N GLY A 116 -5.49 -2.82 -18.67
CA GLY A 116 -5.39 -1.36 -18.71
C GLY A 116 -6.46 -0.68 -17.86
N ASP A 117 -6.08 0.38 -17.17
CA ASP A 117 -6.99 1.25 -16.43
C ASP A 117 -7.50 2.38 -17.33
N PRO A 118 -8.81 2.46 -17.64
CA PRO A 118 -9.36 3.50 -18.51
C PRO A 118 -9.29 4.91 -17.94
N VAL A 119 -9.12 5.06 -16.62
CA VAL A 119 -9.13 6.36 -15.93
C VAL A 119 -7.70 6.86 -15.80
N SER A 120 -6.83 6.04 -15.21
CA SER A 120 -5.45 6.44 -14.95
C SER A 120 -4.47 6.00 -16.02
N GLY A 121 -4.88 5.34 -17.11
CA GLY A 121 -4.04 5.02 -18.27
C GLY A 121 -2.75 4.26 -17.96
N ILE A 122 -2.76 3.47 -16.88
CA ILE A 122 -1.70 2.55 -16.48
C ILE A 122 -2.19 1.13 -16.67
N CYS A 123 -1.32 0.14 -16.46
CA CYS A 123 -1.74 -1.24 -16.31
C CYS A 123 -1.68 -1.68 -14.86
N TYR A 124 -2.72 -2.35 -14.41
CA TYR A 124 -2.85 -2.90 -13.07
C TYR A 124 -3.64 -4.21 -13.13
N VAL A 125 -3.89 -4.84 -11.99
CA VAL A 125 -4.74 -6.04 -11.91
C VAL A 125 -6.12 -5.69 -11.39
N GLY A 126 -7.14 -6.25 -12.02
CA GLY A 126 -8.52 -6.15 -11.55
C GLY A 126 -9.19 -4.83 -11.91
N ASN A 127 -8.77 -4.18 -12.99
CA ASN A 127 -9.43 -2.96 -13.48
C ASN A 127 -10.79 -3.29 -14.11
N MET A 128 -10.86 -4.36 -14.90
CA MET A 128 -12.06 -4.82 -15.61
C MET A 128 -12.67 -6.08 -15.01
N ASN A 129 -11.91 -6.85 -14.22
CA ASN A 129 -12.40 -8.05 -13.54
C ASN A 129 -12.35 -7.90 -12.01
N MET A 130 -13.53 -7.81 -11.40
CA MET A 130 -13.66 -7.62 -9.95
C MET A 130 -13.29 -8.86 -9.11
N GLU A 131 -13.27 -10.06 -9.70
CA GLU A 131 -12.76 -11.25 -9.03
C GLU A 131 -11.24 -11.15 -8.86
N ASN A 132 -10.54 -10.70 -9.90
CA ASN A 132 -9.09 -10.45 -9.84
C ASN A 132 -8.78 -9.33 -8.83
N LEU A 133 -9.59 -8.26 -8.80
CA LEU A 133 -9.45 -7.19 -7.81
C LEU A 133 -9.57 -7.72 -6.37
N ARG A 134 -10.59 -8.56 -6.12
CA ARG A 134 -10.82 -9.17 -4.80
C ARG A 134 -9.65 -10.05 -4.37
N THR A 135 -9.22 -10.94 -5.25
CA THR A 135 -8.23 -11.98 -4.95
C THR A 135 -6.81 -11.41 -4.84
N PHE A 136 -6.40 -10.55 -5.77
CA PHE A 136 -5.01 -10.10 -5.87
C PHE A 136 -4.74 -8.77 -5.18
N VAL A 137 -5.76 -7.93 -4.94
CA VAL A 137 -5.57 -6.60 -4.35
C VAL A 137 -6.23 -6.50 -2.98
N LEU A 138 -7.56 -6.63 -2.91
CA LEU A 138 -8.30 -6.41 -1.67
C LEU A 138 -7.93 -7.42 -0.57
N ALA A 139 -7.94 -8.72 -0.87
CA ALA A 139 -7.65 -9.74 0.14
C ALA A 139 -6.23 -9.57 0.75
N PRO A 140 -5.15 -9.43 -0.04
CA PRO A 140 -3.82 -9.17 0.53
C PRO A 140 -3.73 -7.86 1.31
N LEU A 141 -4.27 -6.75 0.78
CA LEU A 141 -4.21 -5.46 1.48
C LEU A 141 -4.96 -5.50 2.82
N CYS A 142 -6.13 -6.14 2.87
CA CYS A 142 -6.88 -6.35 4.12
C CYS A 142 -6.08 -7.21 5.11
N ILE A 143 -5.48 -8.31 4.66
CA ILE A 143 -4.63 -9.17 5.52
C ILE A 143 -3.47 -8.35 6.09
N TYR A 144 -2.75 -7.62 5.24
CA TYR A 144 -1.61 -6.80 5.68
C TYR A 144 -2.07 -5.75 6.69
N LEU A 145 -3.14 -5.01 6.39
CA LEU A 145 -3.69 -3.99 7.28
C LEU A 145 -4.08 -4.56 8.64
N VAL A 146 -4.79 -5.69 8.68
CA VAL A 146 -5.20 -6.34 9.94
C VAL A 146 -3.99 -6.81 10.75
N VAL A 147 -3.02 -7.45 10.11
CA VAL A 147 -1.80 -7.93 10.79
C VAL A 147 -0.99 -6.75 11.34
N GLY A 148 -0.73 -5.73 10.52
CA GLY A 148 0.06 -4.57 10.94
C GLY A 148 -0.63 -3.77 12.04
N THR A 149 -1.94 -3.51 11.93
CA THR A 149 -2.70 -2.80 12.97
C THR A 149 -2.75 -3.57 14.28
N THR A 150 -2.82 -4.91 14.24
CA THR A 150 -2.73 -5.74 15.44
C THR A 150 -1.41 -5.53 16.19
N PHE A 151 -0.29 -5.51 15.47
CA PHE A 151 1.02 -5.20 16.08
C PHE A 151 1.10 -3.77 16.61
N LEU A 152 0.54 -2.79 15.90
CA LEU A 152 0.49 -1.40 16.37
C LEU A 152 -0.32 -1.28 17.67
N ILE A 153 -1.50 -1.88 17.73
CA ILE A 153 -2.34 -1.85 18.94
C ILE A 153 -1.59 -2.52 20.11
N ALA A 154 -0.98 -3.69 19.89
CA ALA A 154 -0.20 -4.39 20.91
C ALA A 154 1.00 -3.55 21.41
N GLY A 155 1.69 -2.85 20.51
CA GLY A 155 2.81 -1.98 20.87
C GLY A 155 2.36 -0.73 21.64
N PHE A 156 1.24 -0.11 21.26
CA PHE A 156 0.68 1.02 22.00
C PHE A 156 0.27 0.60 23.42
N ILE A 157 -0.47 -0.50 23.56
CA ILE A 157 -0.86 -1.04 24.88
C ILE A 157 0.37 -1.26 25.76
N SER A 158 1.42 -1.83 25.19
CA SER A 158 2.66 -2.12 25.92
C SER A 158 3.39 -0.84 26.36
N LEU A 159 3.48 0.18 25.49
CA LEU A 159 4.07 1.48 25.83
C LEU A 159 3.30 2.19 26.95
N PHE A 160 1.96 2.22 26.86
CA PHE A 160 1.14 2.85 27.90
C PHE A 160 1.28 2.14 29.25
N ARG A 161 1.35 0.80 29.26
CA ARG A 161 1.57 0.03 30.49
C ARG A 161 2.91 0.37 31.15
N ILE A 162 3.99 0.44 30.36
CA ILE A 162 5.33 0.77 30.86
C ILE A 162 5.36 2.21 31.41
N ARG A 163 4.82 3.19 30.66
CA ARG A 163 4.80 4.60 31.09
C ARG A 163 3.98 4.82 32.36
N ASN A 164 2.85 4.12 32.51
CA ASN A 164 2.03 4.19 33.73
C ASN A 164 2.76 3.64 34.96
N VAL A 165 3.56 2.58 34.81
CA VAL A 165 4.35 2.01 35.93
C VAL A 165 5.50 2.94 36.31
N ILE A 166 6.24 3.48 35.32
CA ILE A 166 7.36 4.40 35.56
C ILE A 166 6.90 5.70 36.24
N LYS A 167 5.76 6.25 35.80
CA LYS A 167 5.18 7.47 36.40
C LYS A 167 4.76 7.25 37.87
N LYS A 168 4.38 6.02 38.24
CA LYS A 168 4.03 5.67 39.63
C LYS A 168 5.25 5.44 40.52
N GLN A 169 6.43 5.14 39.97
CA GLN A 169 7.65 4.86 40.74
C GLN A 169 8.57 6.08 40.95
N GLY A 170 8.12 7.30 40.65
CA GLY A 170 8.87 8.52 40.98
C GLY A 170 10.24 8.62 40.29
N GLY A 171 10.26 8.35 38.97
CA GLY A 171 11.45 8.14 38.15
C GLY A 171 12.61 9.12 38.35
N ALA A 172 13.55 8.74 39.22
CA ALA A 172 14.87 9.34 39.33
C ALA A 172 15.91 8.39 38.72
N GLY A 173 16.67 8.87 37.73
CA GLY A 173 18.02 8.37 37.45
C GLY A 173 18.18 7.22 36.43
N ALA A 174 17.71 7.39 35.20
CA ALA A 174 18.23 6.67 34.01
C ALA A 174 17.85 7.47 32.74
N GLY A 175 18.57 8.52 32.37
CA GLY A 175 19.79 8.42 31.57
C GLY A 175 19.49 8.81 30.12
N SER A 176 20.10 9.87 29.59
CA SER A 176 19.73 10.51 28.30
C SER A 176 19.66 9.57 27.08
N LYS A 177 20.26 8.38 27.15
CA LYS A 177 20.16 7.33 26.11
C LYS A 177 18.79 6.66 26.06
N ALA A 178 18.12 6.45 27.20
CA ALA A 178 16.78 5.86 27.24
C ALA A 178 15.72 6.81 26.68
N ASP A 179 15.83 8.11 27.00
CA ASP A 179 14.96 9.16 26.48
C ASP A 179 15.08 9.32 24.95
N LYS A 180 16.30 9.19 24.40
CA LYS A 180 16.52 9.17 22.95
C LYS A 180 15.85 7.97 22.27
N LEU A 181 15.94 6.79 22.86
CA LEU A 181 15.32 5.57 22.33
C LEU A 181 13.79 5.67 22.39
N GLU A 182 13.23 6.17 23.50
CA GLU A 182 11.79 6.40 23.64
C GLU A 182 11.27 7.41 22.61
N LYS A 183 11.96 8.54 22.41
CA LYS A 183 11.62 9.52 21.37
C LYS A 183 11.64 8.90 19.98
N LEU A 184 12.66 8.12 19.65
CA LEU A 184 12.75 7.42 18.36
C LEU A 184 11.56 6.46 18.16
N MET A 185 11.19 5.72 19.20
CA MET A 185 10.09 4.76 19.13
C MET A 185 8.72 5.43 19.02
N ILE A 186 8.47 6.52 19.75
CA ILE A 186 7.23 7.31 19.60
C ILE A 186 7.12 7.83 18.17
N ARG A 187 8.23 8.36 17.64
CA ARG A 187 8.30 8.86 16.27
C ARG A 187 7.90 7.75 15.29
N ILE A 188 8.49 6.54 15.41
CA ILE A 188 8.23 5.42 14.49
C ILE A 188 6.76 4.96 14.60
N GLY A 189 6.20 4.99 15.81
CA GLY A 189 4.78 4.70 16.05
C GLY A 189 3.86 5.70 15.33
N ILE A 190 4.13 7.00 15.40
CA ILE A 190 3.37 8.04 14.68
C ILE A 190 3.42 7.79 13.17
N PHE A 191 4.61 7.53 12.62
CA PHE A 191 4.76 7.24 11.20
C PHE A 191 3.94 6.01 10.77
N SER A 192 3.93 4.95 11.58
CA SER A 192 3.18 3.72 11.28
C SER A 192 1.66 3.93 11.34
N VAL A 193 1.17 4.77 12.25
CA VAL A 193 -0.24 5.18 12.31
C VAL A 193 -0.61 6.05 11.11
N LEU A 194 0.26 6.99 10.72
CA LEU A 194 0.04 7.83 9.54
C LEU A 194 -0.05 7.01 8.25
N TYR A 195 0.67 5.88 8.13
CA TYR A 195 0.51 4.95 7.00
C TYR A 195 -0.85 4.25 6.98
N THR A 196 -1.40 3.93 8.16
CA THR A 196 -2.65 3.17 8.30
C THR A 196 -3.83 3.91 7.66
N VAL A 197 -3.84 5.25 7.73
CA VAL A 197 -4.94 6.09 7.21
C VAL A 197 -5.03 6.01 5.67
N PRO A 198 -4.00 6.34 4.87
CA PRO A 198 -4.05 6.18 3.41
C PRO A 198 -4.34 4.74 2.98
N ALA A 199 -3.74 3.73 3.63
CA ALA A 199 -3.97 2.32 3.29
C ALA A 199 -5.45 1.92 3.47
N SER A 200 -6.08 2.36 4.56
CA SER A 200 -7.51 2.11 4.82
C SER A 200 -8.40 2.81 3.80
N ILE A 201 -8.05 4.05 3.39
CA ILE A 201 -8.79 4.79 2.37
C ILE A 201 -8.67 4.11 1.01
N VAL A 202 -7.48 3.63 0.62
CA VAL A 202 -7.28 2.88 -0.63
C VAL A 202 -8.13 1.61 -0.65
N ILE A 203 -8.17 0.84 0.45
CA ILE A 203 -9.06 -0.33 0.57
C ILE A 203 -10.53 0.09 0.43
N ALA A 204 -10.96 1.17 1.08
CA ALA A 204 -12.32 1.67 0.96
C ALA A 204 -12.68 2.08 -0.49
N CYS A 205 -11.75 2.73 -1.21
CA CYS A 205 -11.90 3.03 -2.63
C CYS A 205 -12.06 1.76 -3.48
N HIS A 206 -11.25 0.72 -3.23
CA HIS A 206 -11.38 -0.55 -3.93
C HIS A 206 -12.67 -1.31 -3.59
N LEU A 207 -13.16 -1.21 -2.35
CA LEU A 207 -14.47 -1.77 -1.97
C LEU A 207 -15.61 -1.04 -2.67
N TYR A 208 -15.54 0.28 -2.77
CA TYR A 208 -16.46 1.08 -3.56
C TYR A 208 -16.43 0.65 -5.04
N GLU A 209 -15.25 0.50 -5.62
CA GLU A 209 -15.11 0.02 -6.99
C GLU A 209 -15.74 -1.37 -7.15
N ASN A 210 -15.36 -2.33 -6.31
CA ASN A 210 -15.90 -3.68 -6.35
C ASN A 210 -17.43 -3.75 -6.21
N ALA A 211 -18.05 -2.86 -5.43
CA ALA A 211 -19.50 -2.85 -5.21
C ALA A 211 -20.29 -2.28 -6.39
N PHE A 212 -19.80 -1.18 -7.00
CA PHE A 212 -20.55 -0.43 -8.01
C PHE A 212 -20.08 -0.69 -9.46
N HIS A 213 -18.98 -1.44 -9.65
CA HIS A 213 -18.39 -1.66 -10.96
C HIS A 213 -19.35 -2.27 -11.99
N ALA A 214 -20.10 -3.29 -11.59
CA ALA A 214 -21.04 -3.95 -12.50
C ALA A 214 -22.16 -3.00 -12.99
N GLU A 215 -22.62 -2.10 -12.13
CA GLU A 215 -23.73 -1.19 -12.42
C GLU A 215 -23.32 -0.09 -13.41
N TRP A 216 -22.16 0.54 -13.21
CA TRP A 216 -21.67 1.54 -14.15
C TRP A 216 -21.22 0.93 -15.47
N MET A 217 -20.66 -0.29 -15.46
CA MET A 217 -20.25 -0.97 -16.70
C MET A 217 -21.47 -1.34 -17.54
N ARG A 218 -22.55 -1.82 -16.92
CA ARG A 218 -23.81 -2.08 -17.59
C ARG A 218 -24.42 -0.81 -18.18
N SER A 219 -24.38 0.29 -17.42
CA SER A 219 -24.87 1.60 -17.87
C SER A 219 -24.05 2.21 -19.01
N ALA A 220 -22.75 1.88 -19.10
CA ALA A 220 -21.86 2.33 -20.15
C ALA A 220 -21.98 1.49 -21.44
N ALA A 221 -22.11 0.17 -21.31
CA ALA A 221 -22.18 -0.76 -22.44
C ALA A 221 -23.55 -0.81 -23.13
N CYS A 222 -24.64 -0.63 -22.38
CA CYS A 222 -26.00 -0.66 -22.93
C CYS A 222 -26.44 0.75 -23.37
N THR A 223 -26.22 1.09 -24.65
CA THR A 223 -26.79 2.29 -25.28
C THR A 223 -28.25 2.13 -25.68
N CYS A 224 -28.74 0.88 -25.76
CA CYS A 224 -30.12 0.54 -26.06
C CYS A 224 -30.98 0.65 -24.80
N SER A 225 -31.39 1.87 -24.43
CA SER A 225 -32.56 2.06 -23.56
C SER A 225 -33.58 2.87 -24.34
N ASP A 226 -34.77 2.28 -24.46
CA ASP A 226 -35.99 2.88 -24.98
C ASP A 226 -36.10 4.36 -24.60
N SER A 227 -36.37 5.20 -25.59
CA SER A 227 -36.37 6.67 -25.51
C SER A 227 -37.40 7.27 -24.53
N ARG A 228 -38.01 6.46 -23.67
CA ARG A 228 -39.08 6.82 -22.73
C ARG A 228 -38.72 6.67 -21.25
N MET A 229 -37.57 6.07 -20.91
CA MET A 229 -37.05 6.09 -19.55
C MET A 229 -35.61 6.57 -19.55
N ILE A 230 -35.42 7.78 -19.02
CA ILE A 230 -34.13 8.33 -18.60
C ILE A 230 -33.64 7.45 -17.45
N SER A 231 -33.11 6.26 -17.75
CA SER A 231 -32.38 5.48 -16.77
C SER A 231 -31.16 6.31 -16.40
N ALA A 232 -31.12 6.81 -15.17
CA ALA A 232 -30.00 7.58 -14.65
C ALA A 232 -28.72 6.78 -14.91
N LYS A 233 -27.89 7.24 -15.85
CA LYS A 233 -26.62 6.57 -16.17
C LYS A 233 -25.77 6.56 -14.91
N SER A 234 -25.67 5.39 -14.28
CA SER A 234 -24.81 5.18 -13.11
C SER A 234 -23.38 5.37 -13.57
N ARG A 235 -22.68 6.33 -12.97
CA ARG A 235 -21.30 6.69 -13.28
C ARG A 235 -20.47 6.63 -12.01
N PRO A 236 -19.20 6.21 -12.09
CA PRO A 236 -18.34 6.23 -10.92
C PRO A 236 -18.14 7.66 -10.44
N ILE A 237 -18.09 7.84 -9.12
CA ILE A 237 -17.79 9.13 -8.52
C ILE A 237 -16.31 9.42 -8.76
N TYR A 238 -16.03 10.36 -9.67
CA TYR A 238 -14.67 10.68 -10.10
C TYR A 238 -13.74 11.06 -8.94
N SER A 239 -14.24 11.76 -7.92
CA SER A 239 -13.45 12.12 -6.74
C SER A 239 -12.97 10.90 -5.95
N VAL A 240 -13.76 9.82 -5.87
CA VAL A 240 -13.35 8.58 -5.18
C VAL A 240 -12.24 7.87 -5.96
N LEU A 241 -12.33 7.86 -7.29
CA LEU A 241 -11.30 7.30 -8.16
C LEU A 241 -9.98 8.08 -8.02
N MET A 242 -10.04 9.40 -8.05
CA MET A 242 -8.84 10.24 -7.87
C MET A 242 -8.25 10.11 -6.46
N LEU A 243 -9.10 9.96 -5.44
CA LEU A 243 -8.68 9.77 -4.06
C LEU A 243 -7.84 8.48 -3.90
N LYS A 244 -8.19 7.40 -4.61
CA LYS A 244 -7.42 6.15 -4.63
C LYS A 244 -5.95 6.41 -5.01
N TYR A 245 -5.71 7.03 -6.16
CA TYR A 245 -4.34 7.27 -6.63
C TYR A 245 -3.59 8.27 -5.74
N PHE A 246 -4.27 9.31 -5.27
CA PHE A 246 -3.68 10.27 -4.34
C PHE A 246 -3.22 9.59 -3.04
N MET A 247 -4.10 8.80 -2.41
CA MET A 247 -3.79 8.12 -1.15
C MET A 247 -2.75 7.00 -1.35
N ALA A 248 -2.75 6.33 -2.50
CA ALA A 248 -1.71 5.36 -2.84
C ALA A 248 -0.32 6.00 -2.90
N LEU A 249 -0.18 7.25 -3.31
CA LEU A 249 1.11 7.97 -3.39
C LEU A 249 1.43 8.79 -2.14
N ALA A 250 0.42 9.19 -1.36
CA ALA A 250 0.57 10.07 -0.20
C ALA A 250 1.58 9.54 0.83
N VAL A 251 1.63 8.23 1.02
CA VAL A 251 2.58 7.60 1.95
C VAL A 251 4.04 7.88 1.55
N GLY A 252 4.37 7.86 0.26
CA GLY A 252 5.73 8.15 -0.23
C GLY A 252 6.19 9.58 0.13
N ILE A 253 5.25 10.54 0.18
CA ILE A 253 5.55 11.91 0.62
C ILE A 253 5.88 11.92 2.11
N THR A 254 5.11 11.21 2.93
CA THR A 254 5.34 11.16 4.39
C THR A 254 6.68 10.53 4.76
N SER A 255 7.15 9.55 3.98
CA SER A 255 8.46 8.91 4.22
C SER A 255 9.64 9.81 3.83
N GLY A 256 9.46 10.73 2.87
CA GLY A 256 10.42 11.81 2.59
C GLY A 256 10.55 12.80 3.75
N VAL A 257 9.41 13.24 4.30
CA VAL A 257 9.37 14.15 5.47
C VAL A 257 10.00 13.51 6.70
N TRP A 258 9.86 12.19 6.86
CA TRP A 258 10.52 11.44 7.94
C TRP A 258 12.05 11.53 7.91
N ILE A 259 12.66 11.48 6.74
CA ILE A 259 14.13 11.54 6.60
C ILE A 259 14.63 12.97 6.85
N TRP A 260 13.77 13.98 6.65
CA TRP A 260 14.04 15.39 6.86
C TRP A 260 14.00 15.75 8.35
N THR A 261 14.98 15.26 9.11
CA THR A 261 15.34 15.84 10.41
C THR A 261 16.71 16.49 10.31
N GLY A 262 16.78 17.77 10.66
CA GLY A 262 18.05 18.49 10.81
C GLY A 262 18.98 17.72 11.76
N LYS A 263 20.24 17.57 11.33
CA LYS A 263 21.30 17.01 12.19
C LYS A 263 21.55 17.91 13.39
#